data_AF-A0A921SYJ5-F1
#
_entry.id   AF-A0A921SYJ5-F1
#
_cell.length_a   1.000
_cell.length_b   1.000
_cell.length_c   1.000
_cell.angle_alpha   90.00
_cell.angle_beta   90.00
_cell.angle_gamma   90.00
#
_symmetry.space_group_name_H-M   'P 1'
#
loop_
_entity.id
_entity.type
_entity.pdbx_description
1 polymer ?
#
loop_
_entity_poly.entity_id
_entity_poly.type
_entity_poly.pdbx_seq_one_letter_code
_entity_poly.pdbx_strand_id
1 'polypeptide(L)'
;MENRSGLYIIINKINNNFYIGKSKNLRKRKTCHLSGLRNNKHHNKYLQRAFNKYGEEYFVFNAIEYIDDEDLLDELEQLCLDEILNKDNNYNSYNMAEKTHGIGLSKDKNPNYKRRGILHQDSIPVVKVNSKGDIVARYNGLSEASRIENISESCISECCNGKQKTCLGHAWFKEDYYINNKNDINLKDLFRRQRSREVVITDLEGNFIGRFDTIRKASKVLNLKEKSIVECCSGRQKTHRGYRCFYSEKFNFKEDDINI
;
A
#
# COMPACT_ATOMS: atom_id res chain seq x y z
N MET A 1 -29.75 15.21 7.32
CA MET A 1 -30.70 14.42 6.53
C MET A 1 -32.10 14.80 6.94
N GLU A 2 -32.99 14.97 5.97
CA GLU A 2 -34.33 15.52 6.15
C GLU A 2 -35.38 14.43 6.36
N ASN A 3 -36.59 14.86 6.73
CA ASN A 3 -37.77 14.01 6.90
C ASN A 3 -38.41 13.68 5.55
N ARG A 4 -37.63 13.07 4.65
CA ARG A 4 -38.02 12.73 3.27
C ARG A 4 -37.54 11.33 2.91
N SER A 5 -38.17 10.75 1.90
CA SER A 5 -37.74 9.52 1.23
C SER A 5 -36.50 9.76 0.37
N GLY A 6 -35.70 8.71 0.18
CA GLY A 6 -34.50 8.79 -0.66
C GLY A 6 -33.43 7.75 -0.36
N LEU A 7 -32.28 7.94 -1.00
CA LEU A 7 -31.05 7.18 -0.80
C LEU A 7 -30.08 7.93 0.13
N TYR A 8 -29.30 7.17 0.88
CA TYR A 8 -28.27 7.71 1.76
C TYR A 8 -27.02 6.85 1.74
N ILE A 9 -25.91 7.45 2.17
CA ILE A 9 -24.63 6.82 2.34
C ILE A 9 -24.08 7.05 3.75
N ILE A 10 -23.45 6.03 4.30
CA ILE A 10 -22.65 6.08 5.53
C ILE A 10 -21.21 5.81 5.13
N ILE A 11 -20.33 6.80 5.25
CA ILE A 11 -18.93 6.71 4.83
C ILE A 11 -18.04 6.64 6.07
N ASN A 12 -17.13 5.68 6.09
CA ASN A 12 -16.00 5.68 7.01
C ASN A 12 -14.88 6.55 6.46
N LYS A 13 -14.61 7.70 7.09
CA LYS A 13 -13.57 8.66 6.67
C LYS A 13 -12.13 8.12 6.75
N ILE A 14 -11.90 7.00 7.44
CA ILE A 14 -10.56 6.41 7.52
C ILE A 14 -10.20 5.74 6.20
N ASN A 15 -11.06 4.85 5.69
CA ASN A 15 -10.76 3.99 4.54
C ASN A 15 -11.72 4.16 3.36
N ASN A 16 -12.68 5.10 3.46
CA ASN A 16 -13.73 5.36 2.48
C ASN A 16 -14.67 4.18 2.19
N ASN A 17 -14.63 3.12 3.00
CA ASN A 17 -15.64 2.07 2.92
C ASN A 17 -17.00 2.65 3.30
N PHE A 18 -18.05 2.15 2.66
CA PHE A 18 -19.36 2.78 2.74
C PHE A 18 -20.50 1.79 2.88
N TYR A 19 -21.62 2.26 3.42
CA TYR A 19 -22.91 1.57 3.39
C TYR A 19 -23.88 2.47 2.63
N ILE A 20 -24.57 1.95 1.62
CA ILE A 20 -25.69 2.65 0.98
C ILE A 20 -26.98 2.07 1.54
N GLY A 21 -28.00 2.90 1.71
CA GLY A 21 -29.33 2.39 1.95
C GLY A 21 -30.38 3.30 1.36
N LYS A 22 -31.60 2.79 1.35
CA LYS A 22 -32.80 3.57 1.09
C LYS A 22 -33.68 3.72 2.33
N SER A 23 -34.52 4.74 2.34
CA SER A 23 -35.61 4.82 3.32
C SER A 23 -36.71 5.76 2.83
N LYS A 24 -37.94 5.47 3.26
CA LYS A 24 -39.08 6.41 3.20
C LYS A 24 -38.90 7.62 4.12
N ASN A 25 -37.96 7.54 5.07
CA ASN A 25 -37.66 8.63 6.00
C ASN A 25 -36.19 8.63 6.43
N LEU A 26 -35.37 9.42 5.75
CA LEU A 26 -33.93 9.48 5.97
C LEU A 26 -33.56 9.98 7.38
N ARG A 27 -34.29 10.97 7.94
CA ARG A 27 -34.05 11.45 9.32
C ARG A 27 -34.25 10.33 10.34
N LYS A 28 -35.37 9.61 10.26
CA LYS A 28 -35.66 8.47 11.16
C LYS A 28 -34.64 7.35 10.97
N ARG A 29 -34.30 7.03 9.72
CA ARG A 29 -33.30 6.00 9.38
C ARG A 29 -31.94 6.32 10.00
N LYS A 30 -31.47 7.57 9.93
CA LYS A 30 -30.23 8.02 10.59
C LYS A 30 -30.23 7.70 12.08
N THR A 31 -31.30 8.08 12.77
CA THR A 31 -31.43 7.88 14.22
C THR A 31 -31.44 6.39 14.57
N CYS A 32 -32.14 5.55 13.78
CA CYS A 32 -32.15 4.10 13.97
C CYS A 32 -30.75 3.49 13.77
N HIS A 33 -30.03 3.89 12.72
CA HIS A 33 -28.66 3.42 12.48
C HIS A 33 -27.74 3.80 13.65
N LEU A 34 -27.70 5.08 14.04
CA LEU A 34 -26.85 5.55 15.14
C LEU A 34 -27.18 4.86 16.46
N SER A 35 -28.48 4.73 16.78
CA SER A 35 -28.92 4.01 17.98
C SER A 35 -28.47 2.54 17.94
N GLY A 36 -28.67 1.85 16.82
CA GLY A 36 -28.24 0.46 16.66
C GLY A 36 -26.73 0.30 16.81
N LEU A 37 -25.95 1.17 16.17
CA LEU A 37 -24.49 1.14 16.20
C LEU A 37 -23.93 1.41 17.60
N ARG A 38 -24.38 2.48 18.25
CA ARG A 38 -23.95 2.84 19.62
C ARG A 38 -24.28 1.75 20.65
N ASN A 39 -25.38 1.03 20.45
CA ASN A 39 -25.84 -0.02 21.35
C ASN A 39 -25.37 -1.43 20.96
N ASN A 40 -24.46 -1.58 19.97
CA ASN A 40 -23.99 -2.88 19.49
C ASN A 40 -25.10 -3.83 18.99
N LYS A 41 -26.18 -3.27 18.44
CA LYS A 41 -27.37 -4.00 17.96
C LYS A 41 -27.69 -3.70 16.50
N HIS A 42 -26.75 -3.19 15.74
CA HIS A 42 -26.96 -2.88 14.34
C HIS A 42 -27.10 -4.16 13.49
N HIS A 43 -28.05 -4.17 12.54
CA HIS A 43 -28.35 -5.33 11.69
C HIS A 43 -27.14 -5.74 10.82
N ASN A 44 -26.47 -4.75 10.21
CA ASN A 44 -25.26 -5.00 9.43
C ASN A 44 -24.07 -5.19 10.38
N LYS A 45 -23.64 -6.44 10.54
CA LYS A 45 -22.54 -6.84 11.44
C LYS A 45 -21.18 -6.26 11.02
N TYR A 46 -20.96 -6.00 9.74
CA TYR A 46 -19.71 -5.45 9.23
C TYR A 46 -19.59 -3.97 9.52
N LEU A 47 -20.66 -3.22 9.26
CA LEU A 47 -20.75 -1.81 9.67
C LEU A 47 -20.65 -1.68 11.18
N GLN A 48 -21.29 -2.57 11.96
CA GLN A 48 -21.15 -2.59 13.42
C GLN A 48 -19.69 -2.79 13.87
N ARG A 49 -19.00 -3.79 13.33
CA ARG A 49 -17.59 -4.05 13.65
C ARG A 49 -16.69 -2.88 13.29
N ALA A 50 -16.90 -2.28 12.12
CA ALA A 50 -16.15 -1.11 11.69
C ALA A 50 -16.41 0.10 12.60
N PHE A 51 -17.67 0.34 12.97
CA PHE A 51 -18.06 1.40 13.90
C PHE A 51 -17.39 1.25 15.27
N ASN A 52 -17.35 0.02 15.79
CA ASN A 52 -16.67 -0.29 17.04
C ASN A 52 -15.15 -0.13 16.94
N LYS A 53 -14.57 -0.48 15.79
CA LYS A 53 -13.12 -0.42 15.56
C LYS A 53 -12.62 1.02 15.46
N TYR A 54 -13.30 1.84 14.67
CA TYR A 54 -12.81 3.18 14.32
C TYR A 54 -13.36 4.28 15.21
N GLY A 55 -14.58 4.13 15.75
CA GLY A 55 -15.24 5.19 16.52
C GLY A 55 -16.23 5.99 15.67
N GLU A 56 -17.27 6.50 16.34
CA GLU A 56 -18.40 7.18 15.70
C GLU A 56 -17.98 8.43 14.90
N GLU A 57 -17.00 9.18 15.41
CA GLU A 57 -16.50 10.43 14.84
C GLU A 57 -15.92 10.28 13.43
N TYR A 58 -15.59 9.05 13.03
CA TYR A 58 -15.09 8.71 11.70
C TYR A 58 -16.20 8.32 10.72
N PHE A 59 -17.45 8.20 11.15
CA PHE A 59 -18.58 7.89 10.28
C PHE A 59 -19.40 9.13 9.93
N VAL A 60 -19.64 9.31 8.65
CA VAL A 60 -20.40 10.45 8.11
C VAL A 60 -21.64 9.95 7.38
N PHE A 61 -22.78 10.58 7.66
CA PHE A 61 -24.10 10.21 7.11
C PHE A 61 -24.60 11.30 6.18
N ASN A 62 -24.75 10.98 4.90
CA ASN A 62 -25.18 11.91 3.86
C ASN A 62 -26.40 11.37 3.11
N ALA A 63 -27.31 12.26 2.72
CA ALA A 63 -28.30 11.94 1.70
C ALA A 63 -27.59 11.94 0.35
N ILE A 64 -27.84 10.91 -0.46
CA ILE A 64 -27.37 10.87 -1.85
C ILE A 64 -28.38 11.61 -2.71
N GLU A 65 -29.64 11.19 -2.60
CA GLU A 65 -30.73 11.71 -3.41
C GLU A 65 -32.05 11.62 -2.64
N TYR A 66 -32.89 12.64 -2.76
CA TYR A 66 -34.26 12.62 -2.24
C TYR A 66 -35.19 12.20 -3.37
N ILE A 67 -35.99 11.17 -3.12
CA ILE A 67 -36.82 10.53 -4.14
C ILE A 67 -38.25 10.56 -3.65
N ASP A 68 -39.11 11.29 -4.34
CA ASP A 68 -40.52 11.44 -3.95
C ASP A 68 -41.35 10.20 -4.33
N ASP A 69 -40.99 9.53 -5.43
CA ASP A 69 -41.61 8.26 -5.85
C ASP A 69 -40.95 7.06 -5.16
N GLU A 70 -41.59 6.56 -4.11
CA GLU A 70 -41.06 5.48 -3.28
C GLU A 70 -40.88 4.15 -4.03
N ASP A 71 -41.60 3.92 -5.12
CA ASP A 71 -41.53 2.68 -5.90
C ASP A 71 -40.20 2.55 -6.66
N LEU A 72 -39.52 3.68 -6.90
CA LEU A 72 -38.21 3.72 -7.55
C LEU A 72 -37.04 3.44 -6.59
N LEU A 73 -37.28 3.43 -5.27
CA LEU A 73 -36.20 3.34 -4.28
C LEU A 73 -35.41 2.02 -4.39
N ASP A 74 -36.06 0.91 -4.74
CA ASP A 74 -35.41 -0.39 -4.92
C ASP A 74 -34.46 -0.39 -6.12
N GLU A 75 -34.92 0.08 -7.26
CA GLU A 75 -34.13 0.16 -8.50
C GLU A 75 -32.96 1.13 -8.35
N LEU A 76 -33.22 2.32 -7.81
CA LEU A 76 -32.21 3.36 -7.65
C LEU A 76 -31.12 2.98 -6.63
N GLU A 77 -31.46 2.24 -5.57
CA GLU A 77 -30.46 1.73 -4.62
C GLU A 77 -29.44 0.81 -5.31
N GLN A 78 -29.93 -0.10 -6.16
CA GLN A 78 -29.07 -1.05 -6.86
C GLN A 78 -28.24 -0.35 -7.95
N LEU A 79 -28.84 0.56 -8.72
CA LEU A 79 -28.11 1.38 -9.71
C LEU A 79 -27.01 2.22 -9.04
N CYS A 80 -27.32 2.85 -7.91
CA CYS A 80 -26.35 3.66 -7.17
C CYS A 80 -25.18 2.82 -6.63
N LEU A 81 -25.48 1.62 -6.10
CA LEU A 81 -24.43 0.68 -5.68
C LEU A 81 -23.52 0.28 -6.85
N ASP A 82 -24.10 -0.06 -7.99
CA ASP A 82 -23.35 -0.50 -9.17
C ASP A 82 -22.51 0.65 -9.74
N GLU A 83 -23.04 1.87 -9.78
CA GLU A 83 -22.31 3.04 -10.26
C GLU A 83 -21.10 3.37 -9.37
N ILE A 84 -21.28 3.37 -8.05
CA ILE A 84 -20.19 3.70 -7.10
C ILE A 84 -19.11 2.61 -7.12
N LEU A 85 -19.49 1.33 -7.20
CA LEU A 85 -18.53 0.23 -7.28
C LEU A 85 -17.79 0.18 -8.62
N ASN A 86 -18.42 0.57 -9.73
CA ASN A 86 -17.80 0.56 -11.05
C ASN A 86 -16.86 1.77 -11.30
N LYS A 87 -17.05 2.89 -10.60
CA LYS A 87 -16.21 4.08 -10.77
C LYS A 87 -14.82 3.94 -10.15
N ASP A 88 -14.67 3.15 -9.09
CA ASP A 88 -13.37 2.99 -8.42
C ASP A 88 -13.31 1.70 -7.59
N ASN A 89 -12.32 0.84 -7.86
CA ASN A 89 -12.12 -0.44 -7.19
C ASN A 89 -11.57 -0.31 -5.75
N ASN A 90 -11.33 0.91 -5.27
CA ASN A 90 -10.80 1.18 -3.94
C ASN A 90 -11.88 1.29 -2.85
N TYR A 91 -13.16 1.27 -3.20
CA TYR A 91 -14.24 1.33 -2.21
C TYR A 91 -14.81 -0.05 -1.91
N ASN A 92 -14.88 -0.40 -0.63
CA ASN A 92 -15.60 -1.61 -0.21
C ASN A 92 -16.96 -1.24 0.37
N SER A 93 -18.00 -1.91 -0.13
CA SER A 93 -19.37 -1.75 0.35
C SER A 93 -19.65 -2.69 1.53
N TYR A 94 -20.14 -2.14 2.64
CA TYR A 94 -20.68 -2.90 3.75
C TYR A 94 -21.97 -3.65 3.37
N ASN A 95 -22.65 -3.29 2.27
CA ASN A 95 -23.86 -3.95 1.77
C ASN A 95 -23.57 -5.34 1.20
N MET A 96 -22.44 -5.52 0.51
CA MET A 96 -22.06 -6.78 -0.16
C MET A 96 -21.77 -7.92 0.82
N ALA A 97 -21.42 -7.56 2.06
CA ALA A 97 -21.07 -8.51 3.10
C ALA A 97 -22.30 -9.24 3.71
N GLU A 98 -23.53 -8.78 3.41
CA GLU A 98 -24.79 -9.50 3.69
C GLU A 98 -25.19 -10.48 2.57
N LYS A 99 -24.80 -10.20 1.31
CA LYS A 99 -25.19 -11.00 0.12
C LYS A 99 -24.34 -12.25 -0.12
N THR A 100 -23.27 -12.49 0.64
CA THR A 100 -22.45 -13.71 0.52
C THR A 100 -23.12 -14.91 1.22
N HIS A 101 -24.26 -15.36 0.71
CA HIS A 101 -24.61 -16.78 0.70
C HIS A 101 -24.11 -17.35 -0.63
N GLY A 102 -22.99 -18.09 -0.57
CA GLY A 102 -22.37 -18.87 -1.64
C GLY A 102 -22.84 -18.64 -3.08
N ILE A 103 -22.20 -17.72 -3.80
CA ILE A 103 -22.26 -17.73 -5.27
C ILE A 103 -20.98 -18.39 -5.76
N GLY A 104 -21.15 -19.67 -6.13
CA GLY A 104 -20.10 -20.48 -6.73
C GLY A 104 -19.68 -19.92 -8.08
N LEU A 105 -18.38 -19.63 -8.21
CA LEU A 105 -17.73 -19.44 -9.50
C LEU A 105 -16.83 -20.65 -9.79
N SER A 106 -17.18 -21.35 -10.86
CA SER A 106 -16.50 -22.46 -11.56
C SER A 106 -16.30 -23.79 -10.79
N LYS A 107 -16.93 -24.84 -11.31
CA LYS A 107 -16.66 -26.25 -10.97
C LYS A 107 -15.37 -26.72 -11.67
N ASP A 108 -14.21 -26.18 -11.30
CA ASP A 108 -12.94 -26.80 -11.69
C ASP A 108 -12.16 -27.23 -10.45
N LYS A 109 -12.27 -28.54 -10.17
CA LYS A 109 -11.63 -29.23 -9.05
C LYS A 109 -10.14 -29.45 -9.32
N ASN A 110 -9.34 -28.39 -9.38
CA ASN A 110 -7.87 -28.53 -9.33
C ASN A 110 -7.35 -28.13 -7.94
N PRO A 111 -6.98 -29.09 -7.07
CA PRO A 111 -6.61 -28.82 -5.67
C PRO A 111 -5.28 -28.06 -5.49
N ASN A 112 -4.52 -27.77 -6.56
CA ASN A 112 -3.24 -27.07 -6.49
C ASN A 112 -3.27 -25.59 -6.88
N TYR A 113 -4.43 -25.02 -7.22
CA TYR A 113 -4.54 -23.58 -7.44
C TYR A 113 -4.80 -22.87 -6.11
N LYS A 114 -3.74 -22.41 -5.43
CA LYS A 114 -3.84 -21.56 -4.24
C LYS A 114 -4.72 -20.35 -4.57
N ARG A 115 -5.87 -20.25 -3.91
CA ARG A 115 -6.84 -19.15 -4.01
C ARG A 115 -6.15 -17.81 -3.70
N ARG A 116 -5.70 -17.11 -4.74
CA ARG A 116 -4.94 -15.85 -4.67
C ARG A 116 -5.80 -14.59 -4.49
N GLY A 117 -7.08 -14.73 -4.15
CA GLY A 117 -8.05 -13.63 -4.19
C GLY A 117 -9.07 -13.58 -3.06
N ILE A 118 -8.90 -14.36 -1.99
CA ILE A 118 -9.75 -14.21 -0.80
C ILE A 118 -8.99 -13.30 0.17
N LEU A 119 -9.51 -12.09 0.41
CA LEU A 119 -9.12 -11.25 1.54
C LEU A 119 -9.20 -12.14 2.80
N HIS A 120 -8.05 -12.47 3.40
CA HIS A 120 -8.06 -13.20 4.66
C HIS A 120 -8.78 -12.32 5.68
N GLN A 121 -9.66 -12.89 6.51
CA GLN A 121 -10.42 -12.12 7.50
C GLN A 121 -9.50 -11.43 8.54
N ASP A 122 -8.24 -11.86 8.60
CA ASP A 122 -7.13 -11.32 9.40
C ASP A 122 -6.16 -10.45 8.59
N SER A 123 -6.54 -9.99 7.40
CA SER A 123 -5.68 -9.10 6.60
C SER A 123 -5.38 -7.85 7.40
N ILE A 124 -4.10 -7.62 7.69
CA ILE A 124 -3.65 -6.46 8.47
C ILE A 124 -3.61 -5.26 7.52
N PRO A 125 -4.38 -4.19 7.79
CA PRO A 125 -4.35 -3.00 6.96
C PRO A 125 -2.95 -2.38 6.91
N VAL A 126 -2.59 -1.86 5.73
CA VAL A 126 -1.31 -1.21 5.48
C VAL A 126 -1.51 0.17 4.88
N VAL A 127 -0.60 1.08 5.20
CA VAL A 127 -0.60 2.46 4.71
C VAL A 127 0.69 2.75 3.96
N LYS A 128 0.55 3.53 2.88
CA LYS A 128 1.63 4.10 2.09
C LYS A 128 1.83 5.54 2.53
N VAL A 129 3.06 5.93 2.82
CA VAL A 129 3.41 7.22 3.43
C VAL A 129 4.49 7.92 2.61
N ASN A 130 4.35 9.24 2.43
CA ASN A 130 5.32 10.08 1.72
C ASN A 130 6.43 10.62 2.66
N SER A 131 7.37 11.40 2.11
CA SER A 131 8.49 11.98 2.88
C SER A 131 8.10 13.02 3.93
N LYS A 132 6.87 13.54 3.89
CA LYS A 132 6.32 14.47 4.87
C LYS A 132 5.59 13.76 6.01
N GLY A 133 5.34 12.45 5.87
CA GLY A 133 4.55 11.68 6.82
C GLY A 133 3.05 11.74 6.54
N ASP A 134 2.65 12.15 5.33
CA ASP A 134 1.24 12.08 4.93
C ASP A 134 0.94 10.67 4.43
N ILE A 135 -0.22 10.15 4.85
CA ILE A 135 -0.74 8.89 4.32
C ILE A 135 -1.29 9.18 2.92
N VAL A 136 -0.67 8.60 1.90
CA VAL A 136 -1.07 8.79 0.50
C VAL A 136 -2.02 7.70 0.00
N ALA A 137 -2.01 6.53 0.64
CA ALA A 137 -2.95 5.45 0.35
C ALA A 137 -3.10 4.52 1.56
N ARG A 138 -4.26 3.86 1.65
CA ARG A 138 -4.59 2.85 2.65
C ARG A 138 -5.12 1.61 1.94
N TYR A 139 -4.79 0.45 2.48
CA TYR A 139 -5.16 -0.84 1.93
C TYR A 139 -5.60 -1.75 3.07
N ASN A 140 -6.60 -2.59 2.83
CA ASN A 140 -7.09 -3.59 3.77
C ASN A 140 -6.10 -4.75 3.96
N GLY A 141 -5.05 -4.83 3.14
CA GLY A 141 -3.97 -5.81 3.31
C GLY A 141 -2.88 -5.72 2.24
N LEU A 142 -1.82 -6.51 2.43
CA LEU A 142 -0.67 -6.56 1.52
C LEU A 142 -1.07 -6.99 0.09
N SER A 143 -1.98 -7.97 -0.05
CA SER A 143 -2.40 -8.47 -1.36
C SER A 143 -3.17 -7.44 -2.17
N GLU A 144 -3.98 -6.61 -1.51
CA GLU A 144 -4.68 -5.51 -2.15
C GLU A 144 -3.69 -4.42 -2.60
N ALA A 145 -2.78 -4.01 -1.71
CA ALA A 145 -1.73 -3.04 -2.03
C ALA A 145 -0.87 -3.49 -3.21
N SER A 146 -0.45 -4.76 -3.21
CA SER A 146 0.33 -5.40 -4.28
C SER A 146 -0.38 -5.33 -5.63
N ARG A 147 -1.66 -5.71 -5.67
CA ARG A 147 -2.48 -5.74 -6.88
C ARG A 147 -2.69 -4.34 -7.47
N ILE A 148 -3.04 -3.36 -6.62
CA ILE A 148 -3.37 -2.00 -7.07
C ILE A 148 -2.13 -1.25 -7.52
N GLU A 149 -1.03 -1.35 -6.76
CA GLU A 149 0.20 -0.61 -7.06
C GLU A 149 1.11 -1.34 -8.03
N ASN A 150 0.77 -2.59 -8.38
CA ASN A 150 1.59 -3.47 -9.20
C ASN A 150 3.01 -3.64 -8.61
N ILE A 151 3.07 -3.92 -7.30
CA ILE A 151 4.30 -4.09 -6.51
C ILE A 151 4.29 -5.48 -5.89
N SER A 152 5.44 -6.14 -5.76
CA SER A 152 5.47 -7.41 -5.03
C SER A 152 5.07 -7.25 -3.55
N GLU A 153 4.22 -8.16 -3.05
CA GLU A 153 3.86 -8.21 -1.63
C GLU A 153 5.09 -8.27 -0.72
N SER A 154 6.16 -8.92 -1.17
CA SER A 154 7.43 -9.01 -0.44
C SER A 154 8.06 -7.63 -0.23
N CYS A 155 8.07 -6.76 -1.24
CA CYS A 155 8.66 -5.41 -1.14
C CYS A 155 7.91 -4.56 -0.10
N ILE A 156 6.57 -4.63 -0.14
CA ILE A 156 5.70 -3.92 0.82
C ILE A 156 5.89 -4.50 2.23
N SER A 157 5.88 -5.83 2.35
CA SER A 157 6.05 -6.53 3.63
C SER A 157 7.41 -6.25 4.29
N GLU A 158 8.49 -6.25 3.51
CA GLU A 158 9.82 -5.92 4.03
C GLU A 158 9.91 -4.47 4.53
N CYS A 159 9.19 -3.54 3.89
CA CYS A 159 9.05 -2.18 4.40
C CYS A 159 8.26 -2.14 5.72
N CYS A 160 7.09 -2.78 5.78
CA CYS A 160 6.27 -2.83 7.00
C CYS A 160 6.99 -3.47 8.19
N ASN A 161 7.95 -4.38 7.93
CA ASN A 161 8.77 -5.04 8.95
C ASN A 161 10.09 -4.30 9.23
N GLY A 162 10.32 -3.13 8.63
CA GLY A 162 11.53 -2.32 8.84
C GLY A 162 12.81 -2.88 8.22
N LYS A 163 12.73 -3.93 7.40
CA LYS A 163 13.89 -4.51 6.68
C LYS A 163 14.30 -3.66 5.49
N GLN A 164 13.33 -3.02 4.86
CA GLN A 164 13.55 -2.01 3.82
C GLN A 164 13.00 -0.67 4.30
N LYS A 165 13.66 0.43 3.93
CA LYS A 165 13.21 1.78 4.32
C LYS A 165 12.02 2.25 3.48
N THR A 166 12.06 1.98 2.18
CA THR A 166 11.03 2.38 1.23
C THR A 166 10.91 1.36 0.11
N CYS A 167 9.72 1.26 -0.48
CA CYS A 167 9.46 0.53 -1.71
C CYS A 167 8.85 1.52 -2.72
N LEU A 168 9.44 1.60 -3.92
CA LEU A 168 9.11 2.60 -4.95
C LEU A 168 9.01 4.04 -4.39
N GLY A 169 9.98 4.43 -3.56
CA GLY A 169 10.09 5.78 -3.02
C GLY A 169 9.05 6.14 -1.95
N HIS A 170 8.27 5.18 -1.47
CA HIS A 170 7.30 5.36 -0.38
C HIS A 170 7.62 4.45 0.79
N ALA A 171 7.36 4.93 2.01
CA ALA A 171 7.43 4.10 3.21
C ALA A 171 6.09 3.36 3.39
N TRP A 172 6.15 2.13 3.88
CA TRP A 172 4.98 1.29 4.09
C TRP A 172 4.93 0.79 5.52
N PHE A 173 3.76 0.84 6.12
CA PHE A 173 3.56 0.45 7.52
C PHE A 173 2.25 -0.31 7.68
N LYS A 174 2.18 -1.15 8.72
CA LYS A 174 0.88 -1.56 9.26
C LYS A 174 0.16 -0.32 9.78
N GLU A 175 -1.11 -0.17 9.44
CA GLU A 175 -1.89 1.05 9.70
C GLU A 175 -1.89 1.42 11.19
N ASP A 176 -2.26 0.49 12.05
CA ASP A 176 -2.33 0.72 13.51
C ASP A 176 -0.96 1.09 14.08
N TYR A 177 0.12 0.47 13.58
CA TYR A 177 1.48 0.81 14.02
C TYR A 177 1.83 2.26 13.64
N TYR A 178 1.56 2.66 12.39
CA TYR A 178 1.88 4.00 11.93
C TYR A 178 1.10 5.07 12.69
N ILE A 179 -0.21 4.88 12.86
CA ILE A 179 -1.07 5.84 13.56
C ILE A 179 -0.58 6.05 15.00
N ASN A 180 -0.25 4.96 15.70
CA ASN A 180 0.14 5.02 17.11
C ASN A 180 1.58 5.52 17.34
N ASN A 181 2.46 5.46 16.33
CA ASN A 181 3.89 5.76 16.48
C ASN A 181 4.38 6.85 15.51
N LYS A 182 3.48 7.58 14.83
CA LYS A 182 3.84 8.53 13.75
C LYS A 182 4.89 9.55 14.18
N ASN A 183 4.84 10.01 15.42
CA ASN A 183 5.75 11.03 15.95
C ASN A 183 7.16 10.48 16.25
N ASP A 184 7.29 9.17 16.49
CA ASP A 184 8.57 8.53 16.81
C ASP A 184 9.31 8.04 15.55
N ILE A 185 8.62 8.02 14.41
CA ILE A 185 9.18 7.57 13.13
C ILE A 185 10.12 8.64 12.55
N ASN A 186 11.40 8.29 12.39
CA ASN A 186 12.39 9.14 11.75
C ASN A 186 12.23 9.16 10.21
N LEU A 187 11.33 9.99 9.71
CA LEU A 187 11.08 10.15 8.27
C LEU A 187 12.33 10.61 7.50
N LYS A 188 13.17 11.47 8.09
CA LYS A 188 14.40 11.94 7.42
C LYS A 188 15.34 10.78 7.11
N ASP A 189 15.45 9.79 8.01
CA ASP A 189 16.28 8.61 7.80
C ASP A 189 15.66 7.63 6.80
N LEU A 190 14.35 7.44 6.82
CA LEU A 190 13.64 6.55 5.88
C LEU A 190 13.80 7.00 4.43
N PHE A 191 13.68 8.30 4.18
CA PHE A 191 13.76 8.88 2.83
C PHE A 191 15.17 9.39 2.47
N ARG A 192 16.18 9.12 3.31
CA ARG A 192 17.57 9.50 3.02
C ARG A 192 18.08 8.74 1.82
N ARG A 193 18.31 9.43 0.70
CA ARG A 193 19.02 8.86 -0.46
C ARG A 193 20.43 8.43 -0.03
N GLN A 194 20.72 7.14 -0.16
CA GLN A 194 22.11 6.66 -0.08
C GLN A 194 22.84 7.23 -1.30
N ARG A 195 23.87 8.05 -1.07
CA ARG A 195 24.73 8.51 -2.16
C ARG A 195 25.39 7.28 -2.78
N SER A 196 25.36 7.20 -4.10
CA SER A 196 26.18 6.24 -4.82
C SER A 196 27.64 6.48 -4.46
N ARG A 197 28.34 5.39 -4.14
CA ARG A 197 29.77 5.43 -3.84
C ARG A 197 30.53 5.33 -5.15
N GLU A 198 31.48 6.22 -5.32
CA GLU A 198 32.39 6.21 -6.46
C GLU A 198 33.30 4.98 -6.37
N VAL A 199 33.57 4.36 -7.51
CA VAL A 199 34.44 3.20 -7.61
C VAL A 199 35.58 3.45 -8.59
N VAL A 200 36.76 2.99 -8.21
CA VAL A 200 37.98 2.97 -9.02
C VAL A 200 38.24 1.54 -9.45
N ILE A 201 38.58 1.34 -10.72
CA ILE A 201 38.89 0.03 -11.29
C ILE A 201 40.30 0.07 -11.87
N THR A 202 41.08 -0.97 -11.56
CA THR A 202 42.42 -1.22 -12.11
C THR A 202 42.47 -2.59 -12.76
N ASP A 203 43.50 -2.85 -13.55
CA ASP A 203 43.85 -4.22 -13.97
C ASP A 203 44.54 -5.02 -12.83
N LEU A 204 45.10 -6.19 -13.16
CA LEU A 204 45.79 -7.08 -12.21
C LEU A 204 47.19 -6.61 -11.84
N GLU A 205 47.77 -5.74 -12.64
CA GLU A 205 49.08 -5.14 -12.46
C GLU A 205 48.98 -3.87 -11.60
N GLY A 206 47.79 -3.29 -11.53
CA GLY A 206 47.48 -2.09 -10.75
C GLY A 206 47.32 -0.82 -11.61
N ASN A 207 47.37 -0.93 -12.93
CA ASN A 207 47.20 0.22 -13.82
C ASN A 207 45.75 0.71 -13.79
N PHE A 208 45.59 2.03 -13.79
CA PHE A 208 44.28 2.67 -13.72
C PHE A 208 43.47 2.43 -15.00
N ILE A 209 42.25 1.89 -14.85
CA ILE A 209 41.30 1.68 -15.95
C ILE A 209 40.23 2.77 -15.96
N GLY A 210 39.75 3.18 -14.78
CA GLY A 210 38.75 4.23 -14.70
C GLY A 210 38.17 4.48 -13.32
N ARG A 211 37.52 5.64 -13.21
CA ARG A 211 36.77 6.10 -12.04
C ARG A 211 35.31 6.32 -12.45
N PHE A 212 34.39 5.75 -11.67
CA PHE A 212 32.95 5.77 -11.97
C PHE A 212 32.16 6.25 -10.77
N ASP A 213 31.30 7.24 -10.99
CA ASP A 213 30.33 7.78 -10.01
C ASP A 213 29.47 6.71 -9.31
N THR A 214 29.25 5.57 -9.96
CA THR A 214 28.41 4.47 -9.50
C THR A 214 28.95 3.11 -9.96
N ILE A 215 28.73 2.07 -9.16
CA ILE A 215 28.97 0.66 -9.53
C ILE A 215 28.20 0.27 -10.79
N ARG A 216 26.99 0.81 -10.98
CA ARG A 216 26.14 0.50 -12.14
C ARG A 216 26.75 1.02 -13.44
N LYS A 217 27.36 2.20 -13.43
CA LYS A 217 28.08 2.75 -14.59
C LYS A 217 29.31 1.91 -14.91
N ALA A 218 30.11 1.56 -13.91
CA ALA A 218 31.25 0.66 -14.07
C ALA A 218 30.84 -0.72 -14.64
N SER A 219 29.77 -1.31 -14.09
CA SER A 219 29.21 -2.58 -14.53
C SER A 219 28.80 -2.56 -16.00
N LYS A 220 28.12 -1.51 -16.45
CA LYS A 220 27.69 -1.35 -17.84
C LYS A 220 28.87 -1.16 -18.79
N VAL A 221 29.81 -0.27 -18.45
CA VAL A 221 30.95 0.07 -19.31
C VAL A 221 31.90 -1.12 -19.48
N LEU A 222 32.17 -1.85 -18.39
CA LEU A 222 33.13 -2.96 -18.40
C LEU A 222 32.48 -4.35 -18.51
N ASN A 223 31.14 -4.40 -18.64
CA ASN A 223 30.36 -5.64 -18.68
C ASN A 223 30.67 -6.60 -17.51
N LEU A 224 30.71 -6.05 -16.30
CA LEU A 224 31.00 -6.75 -15.04
C LEU A 224 29.73 -6.91 -14.21
N LYS A 225 29.65 -7.95 -13.37
CA LYS A 225 28.51 -8.12 -12.46
C LYS A 225 28.61 -7.15 -11.27
N GLU A 226 27.56 -6.36 -11.02
CA GLU A 226 27.51 -5.39 -9.91
C GLU A 226 27.86 -6.04 -8.56
N LYS A 227 27.30 -7.22 -8.26
CA LYS A 227 27.60 -7.98 -7.03
C LYS A 227 29.09 -8.30 -6.89
N SER A 228 29.77 -8.67 -7.97
CA SER A 228 31.18 -8.99 -7.94
C SER A 228 32.05 -7.74 -7.75
N ILE A 229 31.64 -6.60 -8.32
CA ILE A 229 32.29 -5.30 -8.03
C ILE A 229 32.17 -4.97 -6.54
N VAL A 230 30.98 -5.15 -5.93
CA VAL A 230 30.78 -4.93 -4.48
C VAL A 230 31.66 -5.86 -3.65
N GLU A 231 31.74 -7.14 -4.01
CA GLU A 231 32.59 -8.13 -3.31
C GLU A 231 34.09 -7.78 -3.44
N CYS A 232 34.51 -7.27 -4.60
CA CYS A 232 35.87 -6.76 -4.81
C CYS A 232 36.15 -5.53 -3.95
N CYS A 233 35.31 -4.49 -4.03
CA CYS A 233 35.51 -3.25 -3.28
C CYS A 233 35.43 -3.44 -1.75
N SER A 234 34.77 -4.50 -1.28
CA SER A 234 34.69 -4.87 0.14
C SER A 234 35.82 -5.79 0.61
N GLY A 235 36.67 -6.27 -0.30
CA GLY A 235 37.78 -7.18 -0.01
C GLY A 235 37.39 -8.65 0.17
N ARG A 236 36.12 -9.02 -0.03
CA ARG A 236 35.66 -10.42 0.01
C ARG A 236 36.15 -11.21 -1.20
N GLN A 237 36.29 -10.53 -2.33
CA GLN A 237 36.89 -11.06 -3.54
C GLN A 237 38.12 -10.22 -3.89
N LYS A 238 39.22 -10.85 -4.34
CA LYS A 238 40.43 -10.10 -4.71
C LYS A 238 40.32 -9.44 -6.08
N THR A 239 39.70 -10.14 -7.04
CA THR A 239 39.61 -9.72 -8.45
C THR A 239 38.34 -10.27 -9.10
N HIS A 240 37.85 -9.60 -10.15
CA HIS A 240 36.76 -10.11 -10.98
C HIS A 240 37.06 -9.87 -12.46
N ARG A 241 37.09 -10.94 -13.26
CA ARG A 241 37.32 -10.89 -14.72
C ARG A 241 38.56 -10.06 -15.13
N GLY A 242 39.65 -10.18 -14.38
CA GLY A 242 40.89 -9.44 -14.66
C GLY A 242 40.97 -8.03 -14.06
N TYR A 243 39.95 -7.61 -13.30
CA TYR A 243 39.93 -6.29 -12.68
C TYR A 243 40.03 -6.35 -11.15
N ARG A 244 40.64 -5.33 -10.55
CA ARG A 244 40.47 -4.99 -9.13
C ARG A 244 39.56 -3.78 -9.01
N CYS A 245 38.66 -3.82 -8.03
CA CYS A 245 37.70 -2.74 -7.81
C CYS A 245 37.86 -2.21 -6.39
N PHE A 246 37.84 -0.89 -6.24
CA PHE A 246 38.00 -0.21 -4.98
C PHE A 246 36.92 0.86 -4.83
N TYR A 247 36.45 1.10 -3.61
CA TYR A 247 35.73 2.33 -3.32
C TYR A 247 36.74 3.49 -3.33
N SER A 248 36.40 4.62 -3.94
CA SER A 248 37.38 5.71 -4.13
C SER A 248 37.99 6.19 -2.82
N GLU A 249 37.24 6.18 -1.71
CA GLU A 249 37.72 6.56 -0.38
C GLU A 249 38.74 5.58 0.24
N LYS A 250 38.92 4.40 -0.36
CA LYS A 250 39.88 3.38 0.08
C LYS A 250 41.05 3.18 -0.90
N PHE A 251 41.04 3.90 -2.02
CA PHE A 251 42.08 3.79 -3.03
C PHE A 251 43.07 4.94 -2.84
N ASN A 252 44.28 4.61 -2.37
CA ASN A 252 45.38 5.58 -2.33
C ASN A 252 46.00 5.62 -3.72
N PHE A 253 45.91 6.76 -4.39
CA PHE A 253 46.66 7.02 -5.62
C PHE A 253 48.15 7.01 -5.29
N LYS A 254 48.95 6.30 -6.09
CA LYS A 254 50.36 6.66 -6.22
C LYS A 254 50.39 7.91 -7.10
N GLU A 255 51.18 8.91 -6.71
CA GLU A 255 51.21 10.23 -7.37
C GLU A 255 51.61 10.16 -8.87
N ASP A 256 52.10 9.02 -9.34
CA ASP A 256 52.56 8.82 -10.71
C ASP A 256 51.44 8.53 -11.74
N ASP A 257 50.20 8.25 -11.31
CA ASP A 257 49.11 7.80 -12.21
C ASP A 257 48.21 8.94 -12.76
N ILE A 258 48.53 10.21 -12.49
CA ILE A 258 47.67 11.37 -12.84
C ILE A 258 48.08 12.06 -14.16
N ASN A 259 49.18 11.67 -14.80
CA ASN A 259 49.65 12.33 -16.04
C ASN A 259 49.57 11.41 -17.26
N ILE A 260 48.38 11.26 -17.85
CA ILE A 260 48.19 11.05 -19.31
C ILE A 260 46.96 11.83 -19.76
#